data_AF-A0A1E7LS69-F1
#
_entry.id   AF-A0A1E7LS69-F1
#
_cell.length_a   1.000
_cell.length_b   1.000
_cell.length_c   1.000
_cell.angle_alpha   90.00
_cell.angle_beta   90.00
_cell.angle_gamma   90.00
#
_symmetry.space_group_name_H-M   'P 1'
#
loop_
_entity.id
_entity.type
_entity.pdbx_description
1 polymer ?
#
loop_
_entity_poly.entity_id
_entity_poly.type
_entity_poly.pdbx_seq_one_letter_code
_entity_poly.pdbx_strand_id
1 'polypeptide(L)'
;VAQAALLRAAHTARLRQLPRAVSAALSVVTLLRAARAGDPSYRTADLVTALAELLGSAHRVGTATGAELAAVRGRARRPYSPDGSLRLYGLFTEPVVTGSGHGGARTWVATPDGRLCTVGDVAPGGVGRALGVADRTVRLGDTALTHRELGRAGLAVAGATVSPDGRLGAGKGVKAVTARGAAWTEPPLAALWETPPAEQAARALRSVSRYAEPDGGGSDLLFLDVELLGAVRESGGACLLARCDGGSLVRLTVADDDPALAHRDNLMLLATAPGTRLRIIGRLVPAQHPRLTLLACSHPTGEGTVDLGFDRLRRADLPDPGAPVHTAPPQPGGPGAESPLHLLERRVEQTVPAGRAALGLLGDVTAEARRLRHGGLPTAAGLLTALCASAAQRERDLFGRLLPADTDGFATHWLAAARYSAAVAESLCAAAWAPSPGTLTGSPTDAATTSRLAGTGSRR
;
A
#
# COMPACT_ATOMS: atom_id res chain seq x y z
N VAL A 1 -13.00 30.89 0.72
CA VAL A 1 -13.40 30.82 -0.72
C VAL A 1 -13.01 29.50 -1.39
N ALA A 2 -11.75 29.06 -1.35
CA ALA A 2 -11.28 27.83 -2.04
C ALA A 2 -12.03 26.54 -1.64
N GLN A 3 -12.28 26.31 -0.35
CA GLN A 3 -13.05 25.14 0.11
C GLN A 3 -14.48 25.12 -0.45
N ALA A 4 -15.15 26.26 -0.48
CA ALA A 4 -16.50 26.35 -1.04
C ALA A 4 -16.50 26.08 -2.55
N ALA A 5 -15.45 26.52 -3.27
CA ALA A 5 -15.27 26.20 -4.68
C ALA A 5 -15.06 24.70 -4.91
N LEU A 6 -14.23 24.03 -4.09
CA LEU A 6 -14.02 22.57 -4.16
C LEU A 6 -15.30 21.78 -3.88
N LEU A 7 -16.08 22.19 -2.87
CA LEU A 7 -17.37 21.55 -2.57
C LEU A 7 -18.39 21.73 -3.69
N ARG A 8 -18.41 22.91 -4.35
CA ARG A 8 -19.23 23.11 -5.55
C ARG A 8 -18.76 22.23 -6.71
N ALA A 9 -17.45 22.12 -6.94
CA ALA A 9 -16.91 21.22 -7.96
C ALA A 9 -17.28 19.75 -7.69
N ALA A 10 -17.20 19.30 -6.42
CA ALA A 10 -17.65 17.97 -6.02
C ALA A 10 -19.15 17.76 -6.26
N HIS A 11 -19.98 18.78 -6.00
CA HIS A 11 -21.41 18.74 -6.30
C HIS A 11 -21.67 18.62 -7.81
N THR A 12 -21.00 19.43 -8.63
CA THR A 12 -21.09 19.35 -10.10
C THR A 12 -20.63 17.98 -10.61
N ALA A 13 -19.53 17.44 -10.09
CA ALA A 13 -19.04 16.11 -10.44
C ALA A 13 -20.06 15.01 -10.08
N ARG A 14 -20.79 15.15 -8.96
CA ARG A 14 -21.92 14.27 -8.61
C ARG A 14 -23.02 14.31 -9.66
N LEU A 15 -23.45 15.50 -10.05
CA LEU A 15 -24.48 15.68 -11.08
C LEU A 15 -24.06 15.09 -12.43
N ARG A 16 -22.76 15.07 -12.72
CA ARG A 16 -22.18 14.49 -13.94
C ARG A 16 -21.78 13.01 -13.80
N GLN A 17 -22.13 12.35 -12.68
CA GLN A 17 -21.81 10.94 -12.41
C GLN A 17 -20.30 10.64 -12.54
N LEU A 18 -19.48 11.48 -11.92
CA LEU A 18 -18.02 11.35 -11.83
C LEU A 18 -17.61 10.98 -10.39
N PRO A 19 -17.94 9.76 -9.91
CA PRO A 19 -17.71 9.38 -8.51
C PRO A 19 -16.24 9.48 -8.07
N ARG A 20 -15.27 9.24 -8.95
CA ARG A 20 -13.84 9.36 -8.62
C ARG A 20 -13.45 10.80 -8.31
N ALA A 21 -13.86 11.75 -9.15
CA ALA A 21 -13.63 13.18 -8.95
C ALA A 21 -14.33 13.70 -7.67
N VAL A 22 -15.55 13.20 -7.38
CA VAL A 22 -16.26 13.51 -6.13
C VAL A 22 -15.46 13.05 -4.92
N SER A 23 -15.02 11.79 -4.93
CA SER A 23 -14.23 11.20 -3.83
C SER A 23 -12.93 11.98 -3.61
N ALA A 24 -12.16 12.22 -4.68
CA ALA A 24 -10.91 12.97 -4.62
C ALA A 24 -11.12 14.40 -4.08
N ALA A 25 -12.16 15.11 -4.54
CA ALA A 25 -12.47 16.46 -4.04
C ALA A 25 -12.84 16.47 -2.55
N LEU A 26 -13.62 15.48 -2.09
CA LEU A 26 -13.97 15.35 -0.68
C LEU A 26 -12.76 14.99 0.18
N SER A 27 -11.87 14.12 -0.30
CA SER A 27 -10.60 13.80 0.39
C SER A 27 -9.72 15.04 0.57
N VAL A 28 -9.57 15.87 -0.47
CA VAL A 28 -8.84 17.15 -0.39
C VAL A 28 -9.49 18.06 0.66
N VAL A 29 -10.81 18.19 0.68
CA VAL A 29 -11.51 19.03 1.67
C VAL A 29 -11.30 18.50 3.10
N THR A 30 -11.34 17.19 3.31
CA THR A 30 -11.12 16.56 4.62
C THR A 30 -9.69 16.81 5.11
N LEU A 31 -8.69 16.57 4.26
CA LEU A 31 -7.27 16.80 4.60
C LEU A 31 -6.96 18.28 4.86
N LEU A 32 -7.59 19.20 4.13
CA LEU A 32 -7.48 20.64 4.41
C LEU A 32 -8.10 21.03 5.75
N ARG A 33 -9.18 20.36 6.18
CA ARG A 33 -9.78 20.58 7.50
C ARG A 33 -8.89 20.02 8.61
N ALA A 34 -8.36 18.81 8.43
CA ALA A 34 -7.41 18.18 9.36
C ALA A 34 -6.16 19.07 9.56
N ALA A 35 -5.59 19.60 8.47
CA ALA A 35 -4.47 20.53 8.52
C ALA A 35 -4.77 21.78 9.37
N ARG A 36 -5.96 22.39 9.19
CA ARG A 36 -6.37 23.58 9.96
C ARG A 36 -6.68 23.27 11.41
N ALA A 37 -7.16 22.06 11.70
CA ALA A 37 -7.47 21.62 13.05
C ALA A 37 -6.21 21.19 13.83
N GLY A 38 -5.04 21.12 13.18
CA GLY A 38 -3.81 20.62 13.80
C GLY A 38 -3.88 19.12 14.12
N ASP A 39 -4.61 18.35 13.30
CA ASP A 39 -4.78 16.91 13.50
C ASP A 39 -3.40 16.20 13.49
N PRO A 40 -3.02 15.47 14.56
CA PRO A 40 -1.74 14.76 14.65
C PRO A 40 -1.54 13.71 13.55
N SER A 41 -2.62 13.20 12.96
CA SER A 41 -2.58 12.24 11.85
C SER A 41 -2.34 12.90 10.49
N TYR A 42 -2.46 14.22 10.39
CA TYR A 42 -2.30 14.93 9.12
C TYR A 42 -0.89 14.77 8.54
N ARG A 43 -0.81 14.42 7.25
CA ARG A 43 0.43 14.43 6.46
C ARG A 43 0.23 15.25 5.19
N THR A 44 1.23 16.07 4.85
CA THR A 44 1.18 16.89 3.61
C THR A 44 1.20 16.01 2.35
N ALA A 45 1.93 14.89 2.39
CA ALA A 45 2.00 13.92 1.29
C ALA A 45 0.62 13.34 0.91
N ASP A 46 -0.27 13.12 1.89
CA ASP A 46 -1.63 12.64 1.62
C ASP A 46 -2.44 13.68 0.86
N LEU A 47 -2.28 14.96 1.21
CA LEU A 47 -2.96 16.06 0.54
C LEU A 47 -2.42 16.26 -0.89
N VAL A 48 -1.11 16.13 -1.10
CA VAL A 48 -0.48 16.11 -2.44
C VAL A 48 -1.06 14.99 -3.28
N THR A 49 -1.15 13.78 -2.72
CA THR A 49 -1.70 12.61 -3.41
C THR A 49 -3.16 12.82 -3.81
N ALA A 50 -3.99 13.30 -2.87
CA ALA A 50 -5.40 13.58 -3.11
C ALA A 50 -5.60 14.70 -4.15
N LEU A 51 -4.78 15.74 -4.12
CA LEU A 51 -4.84 16.85 -5.08
C LEU A 51 -4.40 16.41 -6.48
N ALA A 52 -3.31 15.65 -6.58
CA ALA A 52 -2.86 15.09 -7.86
C ALA A 52 -3.88 14.11 -8.45
N GLU A 53 -4.60 13.38 -7.60
CA GLU A 53 -5.71 12.52 -8.04
C GLU A 53 -6.90 13.32 -8.57
N LEU A 54 -7.29 14.41 -7.89
CA LEU A 54 -8.36 15.29 -8.32
C LEU A 54 -8.02 15.97 -9.66
N LEU A 55 -6.84 16.58 -9.76
CA LEU A 55 -6.39 17.26 -10.98
C LEU A 55 -6.19 16.27 -12.14
N GLY A 56 -5.59 15.11 -11.87
CA GLY A 56 -5.40 14.05 -12.86
C GLY A 56 -6.73 13.52 -13.39
N SER A 57 -7.69 13.24 -12.51
CA SER A 57 -9.03 12.80 -12.91
C SER A 57 -9.72 13.89 -13.75
N ALA A 58 -9.72 15.14 -13.29
CA ALA A 58 -10.34 16.26 -14.00
C ALA A 58 -9.74 16.45 -15.41
N HIS A 59 -8.41 16.39 -15.52
CA HIS A 59 -7.71 16.50 -16.80
C HIS A 59 -8.04 15.34 -17.75
N ARG A 60 -8.00 14.09 -17.25
CA ARG A 60 -8.25 12.90 -18.10
C ARG A 60 -9.70 12.73 -18.51
N VAL A 61 -10.68 13.20 -17.73
CA VAL A 61 -12.12 13.07 -18.10
C VAL A 61 -12.40 13.69 -19.48
N GLY A 62 -11.70 14.77 -19.83
CA GLY A 62 -11.90 15.46 -21.12
C GLY A 62 -11.26 14.76 -22.32
N THR A 63 -10.27 13.87 -22.09
CA THR A 63 -9.45 13.28 -23.17
C THR A 63 -9.54 11.75 -23.25
N ALA A 64 -9.93 11.08 -22.17
CA ALA A 64 -9.96 9.62 -22.09
C ALA A 64 -11.16 9.04 -22.87
N THR A 65 -10.98 7.85 -23.44
CA THR A 65 -12.01 7.11 -24.16
C THR A 65 -12.06 5.64 -23.71
N GLY A 66 -13.14 4.93 -24.04
CA GLY A 66 -13.27 3.50 -23.78
C GLY A 66 -13.13 3.10 -22.30
N ALA A 67 -12.36 2.03 -22.05
CA ALA A 67 -12.11 1.49 -20.71
C ALA A 67 -11.44 2.51 -19.78
N GLU A 68 -10.57 3.37 -20.33
CA GLU A 68 -9.89 4.38 -19.55
C GLU A 68 -10.87 5.44 -19.03
N LEU A 69 -11.80 5.91 -19.87
CA LEU A 69 -12.84 6.83 -19.42
C LEU A 69 -13.68 6.21 -18.29
N ALA A 70 -13.99 4.91 -18.38
CA ALA A 70 -14.70 4.22 -17.31
C ALA A 70 -13.90 4.18 -15.99
N ALA A 71 -12.57 3.99 -16.06
CA ALA A 71 -11.68 4.01 -14.90
C ALA A 71 -11.52 5.43 -14.30
N VAL A 72 -11.43 6.46 -15.14
CA VAL A 72 -11.28 7.87 -14.75
C VAL A 72 -12.57 8.44 -14.15
N ARG A 73 -13.73 8.10 -14.72
CA ARG A 73 -15.03 8.44 -14.09
C ARG A 73 -15.13 7.84 -12.69
N GLY A 74 -14.52 6.66 -12.52
CA GLY A 74 -14.76 5.78 -11.39
C GLY A 74 -16.12 5.12 -11.50
N ARG A 75 -16.38 4.20 -10.59
CA ARG A 75 -17.61 3.42 -10.58
C ARG A 75 -18.41 3.72 -9.32
N ALA A 76 -19.72 3.85 -9.47
CA ALA A 76 -20.62 3.67 -8.33
C ALA A 76 -20.53 2.21 -7.86
N ARG A 77 -21.00 1.95 -6.63
CA ARG A 77 -21.04 0.61 -6.04
C ARG A 77 -21.66 -0.38 -7.02
N ARG A 78 -20.86 -1.33 -7.53
CA ARG A 78 -21.37 -2.39 -8.41
C ARG A 78 -22.23 -3.37 -7.60
N PRO A 79 -23.29 -3.92 -8.20
CA PRO A 79 -24.08 -4.95 -7.56
C PRO A 79 -23.21 -6.18 -7.30
N TYR A 80 -23.54 -6.92 -6.24
CA TYR A 80 -22.90 -8.20 -5.99
C TYR A 80 -23.36 -9.20 -7.06
N SER A 81 -22.43 -9.99 -7.58
CA SER A 81 -22.76 -11.13 -8.45
C SER A 81 -22.94 -12.39 -7.59
N PRO A 82 -23.86 -13.28 -7.95
CA PRO A 82 -23.95 -14.59 -7.32
C PRO A 82 -22.68 -15.38 -7.61
N ASP A 83 -22.17 -16.05 -6.58
CA ASP A 83 -20.95 -16.86 -6.63
C ASP A 83 -21.23 -18.30 -6.15
N GLY A 84 -22.51 -18.65 -6.00
CA GLY A 84 -22.96 -19.99 -5.65
C GLY A 84 -22.55 -20.42 -4.25
N SER A 85 -21.85 -21.55 -4.16
CA SER A 85 -21.37 -22.13 -2.90
C SER A 85 -19.86 -21.95 -2.77
N LEU A 86 -19.42 -21.37 -1.66
CA LEU A 86 -18.01 -21.08 -1.38
C LEU A 86 -17.54 -21.81 -0.13
N ARG A 87 -16.35 -22.42 -0.23
CA ARG A 87 -15.55 -22.77 0.94
C ARG A 87 -14.58 -21.62 1.21
N LEU A 88 -14.54 -21.15 2.44
CA LEU A 88 -13.73 -20.01 2.86
C LEU A 88 -12.85 -20.38 4.05
N TYR A 89 -11.63 -19.86 4.06
CA TYR A 89 -10.63 -20.02 5.11
C TYR A 89 -10.23 -18.65 5.62
N GLY A 90 -10.33 -18.43 6.93
CA GLY A 90 -9.88 -17.22 7.60
C GLY A 90 -8.39 -16.96 7.42
N LEU A 91 -8.03 -15.70 7.20
CA LEU A 91 -6.63 -15.26 7.18
C LEU A 91 -6.29 -14.41 8.40
N PHE A 92 -6.93 -13.26 8.53
CA PHE A 92 -6.71 -12.28 9.60
C PHE A 92 -7.84 -11.25 9.63
N THR A 93 -7.91 -10.46 10.70
CA THR A 93 -8.81 -9.29 10.78
C THR A 93 -8.01 -8.01 11.03
N GLU A 94 -8.24 -6.97 10.22
CA GLU A 94 -7.64 -5.65 10.44
C GLU A 94 -8.68 -4.61 10.92
N PRO A 95 -8.29 -3.68 11.81
CA PRO A 95 -9.11 -2.52 12.13
C PRO A 95 -9.24 -1.61 10.90
N VAL A 96 -10.39 -0.96 10.78
CA VAL A 96 -10.64 0.07 9.77
C VAL A 96 -10.98 1.36 10.50
N VAL A 97 -10.09 2.35 10.42
CA VAL A 97 -10.33 3.71 10.87
C VAL A 97 -10.15 4.64 9.69
N THR A 98 -11.10 5.55 9.47
CA THR A 98 -11.03 6.50 8.35
C THR A 98 -11.04 7.93 8.85
N GLY A 99 -10.37 8.83 8.11
CA GLY A 99 -10.42 10.28 8.38
C GLY A 99 -11.82 10.90 8.25
N SER A 100 -12.82 10.15 7.75
CA SER A 100 -14.23 10.55 7.75
C SER A 100 -14.98 10.17 9.04
N GLY A 101 -14.26 9.72 10.09
CA GLY A 101 -14.82 9.34 11.38
C GLY A 101 -15.51 7.97 11.40
N HIS A 102 -15.28 7.12 10.39
CA HIS A 102 -15.77 5.75 10.40
C HIS A 102 -14.78 4.82 11.10
N GLY A 103 -15.34 3.78 11.72
CA GLY A 103 -14.64 2.78 12.49
C GLY A 103 -15.24 1.40 12.23
N GLY A 104 -14.41 0.36 12.26
CA GLY A 104 -14.87 -1.00 12.04
C GLY A 104 -13.75 -2.02 11.96
N ALA A 105 -14.09 -3.18 11.41
CA ALA A 105 -13.14 -4.24 11.11
C ALA A 105 -13.37 -4.79 9.70
N ARG A 106 -12.31 -5.35 9.13
CA ARG A 106 -12.33 -6.10 7.89
C ARG A 106 -11.64 -7.44 8.12
N THR A 107 -12.39 -8.52 7.99
CA THR A 107 -11.86 -9.88 8.03
C THR A 107 -11.57 -10.36 6.62
N TRP A 108 -10.35 -10.84 6.41
CA TRP A 108 -9.89 -11.43 5.17
C TRP A 108 -10.10 -12.93 5.19
N VAL A 109 -10.63 -13.45 4.09
CA VAL A 109 -10.85 -14.88 3.88
C VAL A 109 -10.36 -15.26 2.48
N ALA A 110 -9.90 -16.49 2.32
CA ALA A 110 -9.48 -17.04 1.03
C ALA A 110 -10.36 -18.23 0.63
N THR A 111 -10.57 -18.40 -0.65
CA THR A 111 -11.13 -19.63 -1.24
C THR A 111 -10.03 -20.69 -1.45
N PRO A 112 -10.37 -21.96 -1.75
CA PRO A 112 -9.36 -23.01 -1.99
C PRO A 112 -8.40 -22.71 -3.14
N ASP A 113 -8.83 -21.93 -4.13
CA ASP A 113 -8.05 -21.45 -5.27
C ASP A 113 -7.20 -20.20 -4.96
N GLY A 114 -7.20 -19.72 -3.71
CA GLY A 114 -6.39 -18.58 -3.27
C GLY A 114 -7.00 -17.21 -3.58
N ARG A 115 -8.23 -17.15 -4.11
CA ARG A 115 -8.93 -15.87 -4.31
C ARG A 115 -9.31 -15.26 -2.97
N LEU A 116 -8.93 -14.00 -2.78
CA LEU A 116 -9.17 -13.26 -1.54
C LEU A 116 -10.53 -12.58 -1.57
N CYS A 117 -11.21 -12.62 -0.43
CA CYS A 117 -12.49 -11.99 -0.18
C CYS A 117 -12.50 -11.32 1.19
N THR A 118 -13.44 -10.41 1.40
CA THR A 118 -13.55 -9.66 2.66
C THR A 118 -14.96 -9.66 3.22
N VAL A 119 -15.05 -9.73 4.55
CA VAL A 119 -16.28 -9.48 5.32
C VAL A 119 -16.01 -8.27 6.22
N GLY A 120 -16.81 -7.22 6.09
CA GLY A 120 -16.56 -5.97 6.81
C GLY A 120 -17.79 -5.41 7.49
N ASP A 121 -17.59 -4.87 8.69
CA ASP A 121 -18.55 -4.04 9.42
C ASP A 121 -17.88 -2.69 9.72
N VAL A 122 -18.19 -1.69 8.89
CA VAL A 122 -17.68 -0.33 9.02
C VAL A 122 -18.85 0.64 9.07
N ALA A 123 -18.90 1.45 10.12
CA ALA A 123 -19.91 2.49 10.29
C ALA A 123 -19.30 3.71 11.02
N PRO A 124 -20.01 4.83 11.15
CA PRO A 124 -19.55 5.95 11.98
C PRO A 124 -19.20 5.51 13.41
N GLY A 125 -18.11 6.04 13.96
CA GLY A 125 -17.68 5.74 15.34
C GLY A 125 -16.17 5.71 15.60
N GLY A 126 -15.32 5.98 14.58
CA GLY A 126 -13.86 6.08 14.72
C GLY A 126 -13.18 4.87 15.39
N VAL A 127 -12.02 5.10 16.00
CA VAL A 127 -11.21 4.03 16.61
C VAL A 127 -11.94 3.26 17.71
N GLY A 128 -12.78 3.93 18.51
CA GLY A 128 -13.56 3.28 19.57
C GLY A 128 -14.51 2.21 19.03
N ARG A 129 -15.13 2.46 17.87
CA ARG A 129 -15.91 1.43 17.18
C ARG A 129 -15.02 0.33 16.60
N ALA A 130 -13.88 0.69 15.99
CA ALA A 130 -12.99 -0.29 15.37
C ALA A 130 -12.59 -1.39 16.35
N LEU A 131 -12.20 -1.00 17.57
CA LEU A 131 -11.85 -1.93 18.65
C LEU A 131 -13.00 -2.87 19.02
N GLY A 132 -14.23 -2.35 19.14
CA GLY A 132 -15.38 -3.14 19.56
C GLY A 132 -15.99 -4.03 18.47
N VAL A 133 -15.63 -3.86 17.19
CA VAL A 133 -16.21 -4.65 16.09
C VAL A 133 -15.54 -6.01 15.93
N ALA A 134 -14.28 -6.16 16.35
CA ALA A 134 -13.56 -7.44 16.27
C ALA A 134 -14.32 -8.59 16.96
N ASP A 135 -14.98 -8.30 18.08
CA ASP A 135 -15.74 -9.27 18.89
C ASP A 135 -17.24 -9.30 18.54
N ARG A 136 -17.67 -8.63 17.46
CA ARG A 136 -19.05 -8.72 16.97
C ARG A 136 -19.19 -9.83 15.95
N THR A 137 -20.35 -10.48 15.96
CA THR A 137 -20.70 -11.50 14.99
C THR A 137 -20.70 -10.93 13.57
N VAL A 138 -20.11 -11.69 12.65
CA VAL A 138 -20.08 -11.29 11.25
C VAL A 138 -21.47 -11.36 10.65
N ARG A 139 -21.82 -10.34 9.87
CA ARG A 139 -23.10 -10.31 9.14
C ARG A 139 -22.96 -11.11 7.85
N LEU A 140 -22.89 -12.43 7.94
CA LEU A 140 -22.80 -13.31 6.77
C LEU A 140 -23.62 -14.58 7.01
N GLY A 141 -24.85 -14.62 6.48
CA GLY A 141 -25.80 -15.70 6.76
C GLY A 141 -26.07 -15.82 8.27
N ASP A 142 -26.30 -17.06 8.73
CA ASP A 142 -26.68 -17.38 10.11
C ASP A 142 -25.49 -17.77 11.01
N THR A 143 -24.25 -17.43 10.61
CA THR A 143 -23.06 -17.79 11.40
C THR A 143 -22.98 -17.00 12.71
N ALA A 144 -22.52 -17.67 13.77
CA ALA A 144 -22.26 -17.05 15.08
C ALA A 144 -20.81 -16.58 15.25
N LEU A 145 -19.94 -16.77 14.26
CA LEU A 145 -18.53 -16.37 14.36
C LEU A 145 -18.40 -14.85 14.46
N THR A 146 -17.58 -14.39 15.39
CA THR A 146 -17.08 -13.02 15.44
C THR A 146 -16.08 -12.75 14.32
N HIS A 147 -15.76 -11.48 14.06
CA HIS A 147 -14.70 -11.11 13.12
C HIS A 147 -13.36 -11.76 13.51
N ARG A 148 -12.99 -11.69 14.80
CA ARG A 148 -11.76 -12.26 15.34
C ARG A 148 -11.70 -13.79 15.18
N GLU A 149 -12.81 -14.48 15.39
CA GLU A 149 -12.90 -15.94 15.19
C GLU A 149 -12.88 -16.31 13.71
N LEU A 150 -13.61 -15.58 12.86
CA LEU A 150 -13.63 -15.83 11.42
C LEU A 150 -12.23 -15.70 10.82
N GLY A 151 -11.40 -14.78 11.30
CA GLY A 151 -10.01 -14.63 10.85
C GLY A 151 -9.15 -15.89 11.03
N ARG A 152 -9.59 -16.86 11.85
CA ARG A 152 -8.85 -18.10 12.18
C ARG A 152 -9.65 -19.38 11.88
N ALA A 153 -10.91 -19.26 11.49
CA ALA A 153 -11.83 -20.38 11.28
C ALA A 153 -12.09 -20.66 9.79
N GLY A 154 -12.90 -21.68 9.50
CA GLY A 154 -13.44 -21.93 8.17
C GLY A 154 -14.93 -21.63 8.09
N LEU A 155 -15.42 -21.30 6.89
CA LEU A 155 -16.85 -21.16 6.59
C LEU A 155 -17.21 -21.92 5.33
N ALA A 156 -18.38 -22.55 5.34
CA ALA A 156 -19.07 -22.98 4.13
C ALA A 156 -20.27 -22.04 3.91
N VAL A 157 -20.29 -21.37 2.77
CA VAL A 157 -21.31 -20.38 2.41
C VAL A 157 -22.09 -20.88 1.20
N ALA A 158 -23.42 -20.85 1.27
CA ALA A 158 -24.31 -21.13 0.15
C ALA A 158 -25.06 -19.85 -0.25
N GLY A 159 -25.29 -19.67 -1.55
CA GLY A 159 -25.93 -18.46 -2.09
C GLY A 159 -25.06 -17.22 -1.94
N ALA A 160 -23.73 -17.39 -1.90
CA ALA A 160 -22.79 -16.30 -1.73
C ALA A 160 -22.97 -15.25 -2.83
N THR A 161 -22.80 -14.00 -2.45
CA THR A 161 -22.76 -12.88 -3.40
C THR A 161 -21.47 -12.13 -3.15
N VAL A 162 -20.74 -11.81 -4.22
CA VAL A 162 -19.42 -11.17 -4.14
C VAL A 162 -19.45 -9.89 -4.97
N SER A 163 -19.00 -8.79 -4.38
CA SER A 163 -18.82 -7.56 -5.12
C SER A 163 -17.52 -7.62 -5.93
N PRO A 164 -17.35 -6.79 -6.98
CA PRO A 164 -16.13 -6.80 -7.79
C PRO A 164 -14.84 -6.48 -7.03
N ASP A 165 -14.93 -5.76 -5.91
CA ASP A 165 -13.85 -5.52 -4.96
C ASP A 165 -13.65 -6.67 -3.95
N GLY A 166 -14.26 -7.83 -4.18
CA GLY A 166 -14.09 -9.04 -3.36
C GLY A 166 -14.84 -9.02 -2.03
N ARG A 167 -15.82 -8.13 -1.82
CA ARG A 167 -16.60 -8.12 -0.58
C ARG A 167 -17.71 -9.15 -0.65
N LEU A 168 -17.86 -9.94 0.40
CA LEU A 168 -18.96 -10.87 0.55
C LEU A 168 -20.22 -10.13 1.00
N GLY A 169 -21.33 -10.45 0.34
CA GLY A 169 -22.64 -9.88 0.61
C GLY A 169 -23.43 -10.70 1.62
N ALA A 170 -24.24 -10.03 2.42
CA ALA A 170 -25.08 -10.59 3.48
C ALA A 170 -26.55 -10.71 3.07
N GLY A 171 -26.83 -11.02 1.80
CA GLY A 171 -28.19 -11.03 1.26
C GLY A 171 -29.09 -12.09 1.92
N LYS A 172 -30.42 -11.92 1.83
CA LYS A 172 -31.43 -12.83 2.43
C LYS A 172 -31.31 -14.30 2.02
N GLY A 173 -30.66 -14.60 0.89
CA GLY A 173 -30.43 -15.97 0.41
C GLY A 173 -29.09 -16.58 0.82
N VAL A 174 -28.25 -15.83 1.54
CA VAL A 174 -26.92 -16.28 1.97
C VAL A 174 -27.07 -17.11 3.24
N LYS A 175 -26.59 -18.34 3.22
CA LYS A 175 -26.46 -19.18 4.41
C LYS A 175 -24.99 -19.46 4.65
N ALA A 176 -24.55 -19.40 5.90
CA ALA A 176 -23.17 -19.69 6.26
C ALA A 176 -23.14 -20.57 7.50
N VAL A 177 -22.27 -21.57 7.48
CA VAL A 177 -22.03 -22.46 8.61
C VAL A 177 -20.54 -22.58 8.87
N THR A 178 -20.16 -22.67 10.13
CA THR A 178 -18.77 -22.91 10.53
C THR A 178 -18.29 -24.22 9.94
N ALA A 179 -17.08 -24.20 9.41
CA ALA A 179 -16.40 -25.36 8.85
C ALA A 179 -14.97 -25.42 9.37
N ARG A 180 -14.30 -26.55 9.14
CA ARG A 180 -12.87 -26.69 9.45
C ARG A 180 -12.06 -25.63 8.68
N GLY A 181 -11.29 -24.83 9.40
CA GLY A 181 -10.30 -23.89 8.84
C GLY A 181 -9.04 -24.60 8.36
N ALA A 182 -8.01 -23.82 8.02
CA ALA A 182 -6.68 -24.32 7.69
C ALA A 182 -5.66 -23.40 8.37
N ALA A 183 -4.57 -23.97 8.88
CA ALA A 183 -3.43 -23.16 9.32
C ALA A 183 -2.77 -22.49 8.10
N TRP A 184 -2.06 -21.38 8.29
CA TRP A 184 -1.35 -20.73 7.19
C TRP A 184 -0.31 -21.64 6.52
N THR A 185 0.24 -22.61 7.26
CA THR A 185 1.22 -23.60 6.79
C THR A 185 0.59 -24.82 6.11
N GLU A 186 -0.73 -24.94 6.11
CA GLU A 186 -1.44 -26.08 5.55
C GLU A 186 -2.20 -25.69 4.26
N PRO A 187 -2.35 -26.63 3.31
CA PRO A 187 -3.25 -26.43 2.18
C PRO A 187 -4.69 -26.15 2.65
N PRO A 188 -5.44 -25.26 1.97
CA PRO A 188 -5.03 -24.56 0.76
C PRO A 188 -4.28 -23.24 1.00
N LEU A 189 -4.22 -22.75 2.24
CA LEU A 189 -3.66 -21.41 2.53
C LEU A 189 -2.17 -21.30 2.27
N ALA A 190 -1.41 -22.39 2.46
CA ALA A 190 0.03 -22.42 2.23
C ALA A 190 0.41 -21.89 0.83
N ALA A 191 -0.41 -22.16 -0.19
CA ALA A 191 -0.17 -21.72 -1.57
C ALA A 191 -0.03 -20.20 -1.74
N LEU A 192 -0.62 -19.39 -0.84
CA LEU A 192 -0.46 -17.93 -0.88
C LEU A 192 0.98 -17.50 -0.61
N TRP A 193 1.71 -18.25 0.23
CA TRP A 193 3.12 -18.00 0.56
C TRP A 193 4.11 -18.62 -0.42
N GLU A 194 3.70 -19.64 -1.18
CA GLU A 194 4.55 -20.27 -2.20
C GLU A 194 4.78 -19.37 -3.44
N THR A 195 3.95 -18.34 -3.64
CA THR A 195 4.12 -17.39 -4.75
C THR A 195 5.37 -16.53 -4.51
N PRO A 196 6.31 -16.40 -5.46
CA PRO A 196 7.53 -15.62 -5.26
C PRO A 196 7.27 -14.16 -4.83
N PRO A 197 8.03 -13.60 -3.87
CA PRO A 197 7.81 -12.23 -3.39
C PRO A 197 7.78 -11.16 -4.50
N ALA A 198 8.64 -11.30 -5.51
CA ALA A 198 8.70 -10.40 -6.67
C ALA A 198 7.39 -10.40 -7.49
N GLU A 199 6.77 -11.57 -7.66
CA GLU A 199 5.50 -11.71 -8.39
C GLU A 199 4.35 -11.11 -7.58
N GLN A 200 4.33 -11.35 -6.27
CA GLN A 200 3.35 -10.75 -5.37
C GLN A 200 3.48 -9.22 -5.35
N ALA A 201 4.70 -8.68 -5.28
CA ALA A 201 4.95 -7.25 -5.33
C ALA A 201 4.55 -6.64 -6.68
N ALA A 202 4.83 -7.32 -7.80
CA ALA A 202 4.40 -6.86 -9.13
C ALA A 202 2.87 -6.83 -9.25
N ARG A 203 2.16 -7.83 -8.68
CA ARG A 203 0.69 -7.82 -8.58
C ARG A 203 0.19 -6.65 -7.73
N ALA A 204 0.78 -6.42 -6.56
CA ALA A 204 0.40 -5.34 -5.66
C ALA A 204 0.66 -3.96 -6.27
N LEU A 205 1.77 -3.77 -6.98
CA LEU A 205 2.07 -2.54 -7.69
C LEU A 205 1.07 -2.27 -8.83
N ARG A 206 0.63 -3.32 -9.53
CA ARG A 206 -0.44 -3.20 -10.54
C ARG A 206 -1.77 -2.79 -9.89
N SER A 207 -2.13 -3.36 -8.73
CA SER A 207 -3.41 -3.04 -8.09
C SER A 207 -3.48 -1.64 -7.50
N VAL A 208 -2.36 -1.11 -6.99
CA VAL A 208 -2.28 0.29 -6.55
C VAL A 208 -2.08 1.27 -7.73
N SER A 209 -1.86 0.76 -8.94
CA SER A 209 -1.75 1.60 -10.13
C SER A 209 -3.08 2.27 -10.44
N ARG A 210 -3.02 3.58 -10.66
CA ARG A 210 -4.20 4.46 -10.68
C ARG A 210 -5.22 4.16 -11.78
N TYR A 211 -4.82 3.52 -12.87
CA TYR A 211 -5.72 3.15 -13.98
C TYR A 211 -5.96 1.65 -14.09
N ALA A 212 -5.42 0.87 -13.16
CA ALA A 212 -5.76 -0.54 -13.13
C ALA A 212 -7.28 -0.67 -12.89
N GLU A 213 -7.89 -1.59 -13.63
CA GLU A 213 -9.11 -2.20 -13.12
C GLU A 213 -8.79 -2.69 -11.70
N PRO A 214 -9.64 -2.41 -10.69
CA PRO A 214 -9.45 -3.01 -9.39
C PRO A 214 -9.55 -4.53 -9.57
N ASP A 215 -8.41 -5.18 -9.76
CA ASP A 215 -8.27 -6.62 -9.63
C ASP A 215 -8.72 -6.97 -8.22
N GLY A 216 -9.54 -8.03 -8.10
CA GLY A 216 -10.30 -8.39 -6.91
C GLY A 216 -9.60 -8.14 -5.57
N GLY A 217 -10.40 -7.87 -4.53
CA GLY A 217 -9.91 -7.39 -3.24
C GLY A 217 -8.70 -8.16 -2.71
N GLY A 218 -7.67 -7.44 -2.24
CA GLY A 218 -6.48 -8.03 -1.61
C GLY A 218 -5.29 -8.25 -2.54
N SER A 219 -5.39 -7.81 -3.79
CA SER A 219 -4.27 -7.82 -4.75
C SER A 219 -3.05 -7.02 -4.28
N ASP A 220 -3.23 -6.07 -3.37
CA ASP A 220 -2.21 -5.26 -2.70
C ASP A 220 -1.54 -5.93 -1.47
N LEU A 221 -1.99 -7.12 -1.08
CA LEU A 221 -1.40 -7.90 0.01
C LEU A 221 -0.25 -8.78 -0.49
N LEU A 222 0.76 -8.91 0.36
CA LEU A 222 1.89 -9.83 0.21
C LEU A 222 1.91 -10.81 1.39
N PHE A 223 2.19 -12.06 1.07
CA PHE A 223 2.27 -13.21 1.96
C PHE A 223 3.73 -13.68 1.94
N LEU A 224 4.49 -13.34 2.98
CA LEU A 224 5.94 -13.57 3.02
C LEU A 224 6.35 -14.36 4.25
N ASP A 225 7.34 -15.23 4.09
CA ASP A 225 8.12 -15.78 5.19
C ASP A 225 9.37 -14.90 5.40
N VAL A 226 9.60 -14.48 6.63
CA VAL A 226 10.64 -13.48 6.97
C VAL A 226 11.39 -13.84 8.25
N GLU A 227 12.65 -13.41 8.33
CA GLU A 227 13.45 -13.39 9.55
C GLU A 227 13.64 -11.95 10.03
N LEU A 228 13.33 -11.68 11.30
CA LEU A 228 13.47 -10.35 11.87
C LEU A 228 14.94 -10.00 12.08
N LEU A 229 15.35 -8.79 11.69
CA LEU A 229 16.71 -8.29 11.87
C LEU A 229 16.83 -7.21 12.95
N GLY A 230 15.72 -6.56 13.30
CA GLY A 230 15.63 -5.56 14.38
C GLY A 230 15.17 -4.17 13.90
N ALA A 231 15.20 -3.20 14.80
CA ALA A 231 14.76 -1.83 14.51
C ALA A 231 15.78 -1.03 13.67
N VAL A 232 15.27 -0.25 12.72
CA VAL A 232 16.01 0.76 11.95
C VAL A 232 15.32 2.12 12.12
N ARG A 233 16.10 3.19 12.28
CA ARG A 233 15.57 4.57 12.32
C ARG A 233 15.71 5.22 10.95
N GLU A 234 14.65 5.89 10.52
CA GLU A 234 14.61 6.65 9.29
C GLU A 234 13.94 8.01 9.53
N SER A 235 14.02 8.91 8.54
CA SER A 235 13.39 10.23 8.62
C SER A 235 11.87 10.16 8.89
N GLY A 236 11.22 9.05 8.53
CA GLY A 236 9.80 8.79 8.76
C GLY A 236 9.45 8.06 10.07
N GLY A 237 10.44 7.76 10.93
CA GLY A 237 10.24 7.03 12.18
C GLY A 237 11.02 5.72 12.27
N ALA A 238 10.70 4.91 13.28
CA ALA A 238 11.28 3.58 13.43
C ALA A 238 10.52 2.56 12.56
N CYS A 239 11.24 1.71 11.85
CA CYS A 239 10.70 0.55 11.15
C CYS A 239 11.40 -0.72 11.60
N LEU A 240 10.73 -1.86 11.42
CA LEU A 240 11.32 -3.18 11.65
C LEU A 240 11.92 -3.69 10.34
N LEU A 241 13.21 -4.00 10.34
CA LEU A 241 13.87 -4.62 9.21
C LEU A 241 13.70 -6.13 9.30
N ALA A 242 13.30 -6.74 8.19
CA ALA A 242 13.19 -8.19 8.06
C ALA A 242 13.84 -8.65 6.75
N ARG A 243 14.30 -9.90 6.72
CA ARG A 243 14.83 -10.54 5.53
C ARG A 243 13.83 -11.58 5.04
N CYS A 244 13.37 -11.43 3.81
CA CYS A 244 12.53 -12.42 3.16
C CYS A 244 13.33 -13.64 2.72
N ASP A 245 12.64 -14.76 2.56
CA ASP A 245 13.13 -15.88 1.78
C ASP A 245 13.44 -15.40 0.35
N GLY A 246 14.62 -15.76 -0.15
CA GLY A 246 15.22 -15.17 -1.37
C GLY A 246 16.15 -13.98 -1.11
N GLY A 247 16.36 -13.57 0.14
CA GLY A 247 17.42 -12.64 0.56
C GLY A 247 17.08 -11.15 0.46
N SER A 248 15.89 -10.80 -0.01
CA SER A 248 15.45 -9.40 -0.08
C SER A 248 15.20 -8.82 1.31
N LEU A 249 15.68 -7.59 1.55
CA LEU A 249 15.42 -6.87 2.80
C LEU A 249 14.14 -6.05 2.68
N VAL A 250 13.23 -6.23 3.63
CA VAL A 250 11.93 -5.56 3.68
C VAL A 250 11.80 -4.73 4.95
N ARG A 251 11.30 -3.50 4.77
CA ARG A 251 10.97 -2.59 5.86
C ARG A 251 9.50 -2.75 6.24
N LEU A 252 9.25 -3.19 7.46
CA LEU A 252 7.93 -3.33 8.03
C LEU A 252 7.58 -2.07 8.84
N THR A 253 6.45 -1.45 8.51
CA THR A 253 5.94 -0.25 9.18
C THR A 253 4.60 -0.51 9.85
N VAL A 254 4.24 0.42 10.75
CA VAL A 254 2.93 0.47 11.39
C VAL A 254 1.84 0.72 10.33
N ALA A 255 0.69 0.04 10.45
CA ALA A 255 -0.45 0.22 9.55
C ALA A 255 -1.32 1.42 9.95
N ASP A 256 -1.55 1.60 11.26
CA ASP A 256 -2.24 2.74 11.85
C ASP A 256 -1.54 3.14 13.15
N ASP A 257 -1.22 4.43 13.26
CA ASP A 257 -0.44 5.03 14.34
C ASP A 257 -1.29 5.48 15.54
N ASP A 258 -2.61 5.27 15.52
CA ASP A 258 -3.50 5.55 16.65
C ASP A 258 -3.08 4.75 17.89
N PRO A 259 -2.82 5.40 19.04
CA PRO A 259 -2.31 4.73 20.25
C PRO A 259 -3.28 3.70 20.84
N ALA A 260 -4.57 3.75 20.50
CA ALA A 260 -5.54 2.77 20.98
C ALA A 260 -5.39 1.40 20.27
N LEU A 261 -4.83 1.38 19.05
CA LEU A 261 -4.56 0.17 18.28
C LEU A 261 -3.22 -0.46 18.67
N ALA A 262 -3.11 -1.78 18.50
CA ALA A 262 -1.93 -2.53 18.93
C ALA A 262 -0.73 -2.46 17.97
N HIS A 263 -0.90 -1.87 16.78
CA HIS A 263 0.09 -1.96 15.70
C HIS A 263 1.50 -1.48 16.10
N ARG A 264 1.59 -0.29 16.71
CA ARG A 264 2.89 0.28 17.09
C ARG A 264 3.57 -0.53 18.19
N ASP A 265 2.84 -0.86 19.25
CA ASP A 265 3.38 -1.60 20.39
C ASP A 265 3.90 -2.96 19.96
N ASN A 266 3.14 -3.66 19.13
CA ASN A 266 3.54 -4.95 18.57
C ASN A 266 4.77 -4.83 17.66
N LEU A 267 4.81 -3.85 16.75
CA LEU A 267 5.96 -3.67 15.85
C LEU A 267 7.24 -3.38 16.65
N MET A 268 7.14 -2.53 17.68
CA MET A 268 8.27 -2.21 18.57
C MET A 268 8.72 -3.42 19.37
N LEU A 269 7.78 -4.25 19.86
CA LEU A 269 8.10 -5.47 20.58
C LEU A 269 8.78 -6.51 19.67
N LEU A 270 8.25 -6.75 18.47
CA LEU A 270 8.85 -7.66 17.49
C LEU A 270 10.26 -7.22 17.10
N ALA A 271 10.53 -5.91 17.04
CA ALA A 271 11.86 -5.39 16.78
C ALA A 271 12.90 -5.71 17.87
N THR A 272 12.47 -6.21 19.03
CA THR A 272 13.35 -6.70 20.10
C THR A 272 13.72 -8.17 19.99
N ALA A 273 13.19 -8.90 18.99
CA ALA A 273 13.40 -10.33 18.80
C ALA A 273 14.05 -10.67 17.45
N PRO A 274 15.25 -10.15 17.15
CA PRO A 274 15.97 -10.51 15.93
C PRO A 274 16.26 -12.01 15.87
N GLY A 275 16.30 -12.58 14.65
CA GLY A 275 16.43 -14.02 14.40
C GLY A 275 15.09 -14.77 14.42
N THR A 276 14.01 -14.17 14.93
CA THR A 276 12.67 -14.78 14.90
C THR A 276 12.19 -14.94 13.46
N ARG A 277 11.75 -16.14 13.10
CA ARG A 277 11.14 -16.42 11.80
C ARG A 277 9.63 -16.34 11.92
N LEU A 278 9.02 -15.54 11.06
CA LEU A 278 7.58 -15.31 11.04
C LEU A 278 7.05 -15.47 9.63
N ARG A 279 5.86 -16.04 9.55
CA ARG A 279 5.00 -15.89 8.41
C ARG A 279 4.22 -14.59 8.57
N ILE A 280 4.22 -13.71 7.57
CA ILE A 280 3.59 -12.39 7.66
C ILE A 280 2.60 -12.14 6.52
N ILE A 281 1.61 -11.30 6.81
CA ILE A 281 0.76 -10.65 5.82
C ILE A 281 0.99 -9.15 5.94
N GLY A 282 1.43 -8.53 4.84
CA GLY A 282 1.68 -7.10 4.76
C GLY A 282 1.05 -6.46 3.54
N ARG A 283 0.72 -5.17 3.62
CA ARG A 283 0.24 -4.40 2.47
C ARG A 283 1.39 -3.59 1.88
N LEU A 284 1.52 -3.62 0.56
CA LEU A 284 2.59 -2.90 -0.14
C LEU A 284 2.48 -1.38 0.08
N VAL A 285 3.61 -0.75 0.43
CA VAL A 285 3.78 0.70 0.38
C VAL A 285 4.78 1.02 -0.72
N PRO A 286 4.38 1.70 -1.81
CA PRO A 286 5.31 2.12 -2.86
C PRO A 286 6.45 2.97 -2.29
N ALA A 287 7.67 2.47 -2.41
CA ALA A 287 8.87 3.14 -1.91
C ALA A 287 10.09 2.69 -2.71
N GLN A 288 11.21 3.42 -2.59
CA GLN A 288 12.45 3.11 -3.32
C GLN A 288 13.12 1.79 -2.88
N HIS A 289 12.58 1.16 -1.85
CA HIS A 289 13.04 -0.09 -1.26
C HIS A 289 11.80 -0.91 -0.84
N PRO A 290 11.91 -2.25 -0.70
CA PRO A 290 10.78 -3.08 -0.29
C PRO A 290 10.22 -2.62 1.05
N ARG A 291 8.95 -2.17 1.06
CA ARG A 291 8.27 -1.65 2.25
C ARG A 291 6.84 -2.17 2.32
N LEU A 292 6.46 -2.66 3.50
CA LEU A 292 5.11 -3.15 3.80
C LEU A 292 4.59 -2.54 5.10
N THR A 293 3.29 -2.22 5.17
CA THR A 293 2.62 -2.10 6.48
C THR A 293 2.31 -3.51 6.98
N LEU A 294 2.75 -3.85 8.19
CA LEU A 294 2.52 -5.17 8.77
C LEU A 294 1.10 -5.28 9.32
N LEU A 295 0.32 -6.25 8.83
CA LEU A 295 -1.10 -6.42 9.18
C LEU A 295 -1.36 -7.63 10.07
N ALA A 296 -0.73 -8.77 9.76
CA ALA A 296 -0.84 -10.00 10.53
C ALA A 296 0.49 -10.76 10.52
N CYS A 297 0.74 -11.56 11.55
CA CYS A 297 1.87 -12.51 11.56
C CYS A 297 1.50 -13.82 12.25
N SER A 298 2.26 -14.87 12.00
CA SER A 298 2.26 -16.05 12.84
C SER A 298 2.68 -15.64 14.25
N HIS A 299 2.17 -16.34 15.26
CA HIS A 299 2.61 -16.10 16.63
C HIS A 299 4.13 -16.39 16.72
N PRO A 300 4.93 -15.56 17.43
CA PRO A 300 6.38 -15.78 17.48
C PRO A 300 6.80 -17.12 18.08
N THR A 301 5.97 -17.72 18.94
CA THR A 301 6.19 -19.08 19.48
C THR A 301 5.81 -20.21 18.51
N GLY A 302 5.22 -19.89 17.36
CA GLY A 302 4.76 -20.85 16.35
C GLY A 302 3.29 -21.29 16.47
N GLU A 303 2.59 -20.94 17.56
CA GLU A 303 1.20 -21.36 17.79
C GLU A 303 0.18 -20.25 17.42
N GLY A 304 -0.51 -20.43 16.29
CA GLY A 304 -1.59 -19.54 15.89
C GLY A 304 -1.11 -18.27 15.19
N THR A 305 -2.00 -17.26 15.14
CA THR A 305 -1.81 -16.02 14.38
C THR A 305 -2.21 -14.80 15.20
N VAL A 306 -1.56 -13.68 14.89
CA VAL A 306 -1.70 -12.40 15.58
C VAL A 306 -2.23 -11.38 14.57
N ASP A 307 -3.40 -10.82 14.85
CA ASP A 307 -3.94 -9.68 14.12
C ASP A 307 -3.30 -8.40 14.71
N LEU A 308 -2.31 -7.80 14.03
CA LEU A 308 -1.43 -6.77 14.63
C LEU A 308 -2.17 -5.53 15.14
N GLY A 309 -3.36 -5.25 14.61
CA GLY A 309 -4.16 -4.10 15.02
C GLY A 309 -5.02 -4.34 16.27
N PHE A 310 -5.32 -5.60 16.59
CA PHE A 310 -6.25 -5.99 17.66
C PHE A 310 -5.56 -6.72 18.81
N ASP A 311 -4.70 -7.68 18.48
CA ASP A 311 -4.11 -8.56 19.48
C ASP A 311 -2.82 -7.93 20.00
N ARG A 312 -2.66 -7.86 21.33
CA ARG A 312 -1.49 -7.23 21.96
C ARG A 312 -0.49 -8.29 22.39
N LEU A 313 0.65 -8.32 21.71
CA LEU A 313 1.79 -9.14 22.10
C LEU A 313 2.43 -8.59 23.37
N ARG A 314 2.98 -9.50 24.15
CA ARG A 314 3.74 -9.25 25.38
C ARG A 314 5.12 -9.84 25.24
N ARG A 315 6.04 -9.40 26.10
CA ARG A 315 7.41 -9.92 26.11
C ARG A 315 7.49 -11.44 26.31
N ALA A 316 6.54 -12.03 27.02
CA ALA A 316 6.43 -13.47 27.21
C ALA A 316 6.04 -14.25 25.93
N ASP A 317 5.50 -13.55 24.93
CA ASP A 317 5.11 -14.14 23.65
C ASP A 317 6.29 -14.21 22.67
N LEU A 318 7.47 -13.70 23.06
CA LEU A 318 8.70 -13.80 22.28
C LEU A 318 9.43 -15.13 22.56
N PRO A 319 10.15 -15.71 21.57
CA PRO A 319 10.85 -16.98 21.76
C PRO A 319 11.90 -16.98 22.88
N ASP A 320 12.61 -15.86 23.04
CA ASP A 320 13.54 -15.63 24.16
C ASP A 320 13.22 -14.27 24.82
N PRO A 321 12.37 -14.24 25.85
CA PRO A 321 12.03 -13.01 26.56
C PRO A 321 13.22 -12.34 27.27
N GLY A 322 14.29 -13.09 27.56
CA GLY A 322 15.48 -12.65 28.27
C GLY A 322 16.58 -12.10 27.36
N ALA A 323 16.49 -12.31 26.05
CA ALA A 323 17.50 -11.90 25.10
C ALA A 323 17.77 -10.39 25.14
N PRO A 324 19.05 -9.96 25.06
CA PRO A 324 19.40 -8.56 24.91
C PRO A 324 18.88 -8.00 23.58
N VAL A 325 18.35 -6.78 23.62
CA VAL A 325 17.83 -6.11 22.43
C VAL A 325 18.99 -5.71 21.54
N HIS A 326 19.04 -6.26 20.33
CA HIS A 326 20.00 -5.83 19.31
C HIS A 326 19.35 -4.89 18.31
N THR A 327 20.02 -3.77 18.03
CA THR A 327 19.67 -2.92 16.89
C THR A 327 20.02 -3.64 15.61
N ALA A 328 19.20 -3.48 14.56
CA ALA A 328 19.54 -4.02 13.26
C ALA A 328 20.90 -3.46 12.80
N PRO A 329 21.72 -4.26 12.09
CA PRO A 329 22.97 -3.78 11.55
C PRO A 329 22.72 -2.54 10.67
N PRO A 330 23.54 -1.47 10.77
CA PRO A 330 23.39 -0.28 9.96
C PRO A 330 23.43 -0.68 8.49
N GLN A 331 22.31 -0.51 7.80
CA GLN A 331 22.25 -0.78 6.38
C GLN A 331 22.74 0.46 5.63
N PRO A 332 23.71 0.34 4.71
CA PRO A 332 23.92 1.38 3.73
C PRO A 332 22.58 1.60 3.02
N GLY A 333 22.23 2.86 2.82
CA GLY A 333 21.02 3.18 2.07
C GLY A 333 21.06 2.43 0.74
N GLY A 334 20.07 1.56 0.51
CA GLY A 334 20.03 0.74 -0.71
C GLY A 334 20.07 1.62 -1.98
N PRO A 335 20.18 1.03 -3.17
CA PRO A 335 20.14 1.79 -4.41
C PRO A 335 18.91 2.72 -4.42
N GLY A 336 19.14 4.04 -4.32
CA GLY A 336 18.09 5.05 -4.20
C GLY A 336 18.05 5.85 -2.90
N ALA A 337 18.72 5.45 -1.82
CA ALA A 337 18.66 6.19 -0.56
C ALA A 337 19.15 7.66 -0.62
N GLU A 338 19.90 8.00 -1.67
CA GLU A 338 20.28 9.37 -2.03
C GLU A 338 19.71 9.78 -3.40
N SER A 339 18.56 9.24 -3.79
CA SER A 339 17.91 9.63 -5.04
C SER A 339 17.66 11.13 -5.01
N PRO A 340 18.19 11.91 -5.99
CA PRO A 340 17.97 13.34 -6.02
C PRO A 340 16.50 13.70 -6.33
N LEU A 341 15.63 12.70 -6.55
CA LEU A 341 14.19 12.89 -6.75
C LEU A 341 13.52 13.69 -5.63
N HIS A 342 14.04 13.60 -4.40
CA HIS A 342 13.56 14.39 -3.26
C HIS A 342 13.60 15.91 -3.51
N LEU A 343 14.46 16.38 -4.43
CA LEU A 343 14.52 17.79 -4.83
C LEU A 343 13.22 18.21 -5.55
N LEU A 344 12.71 17.36 -6.46
CA LEU A 344 11.44 17.60 -7.13
C LEU A 344 10.26 17.41 -6.18
N GLU A 345 10.26 16.32 -5.39
CA GLU A 345 9.20 16.00 -4.43
C GLU A 345 8.98 17.13 -3.43
N ARG A 346 10.07 17.70 -2.88
CA ARG A 346 10.01 18.84 -1.98
C ARG A 346 9.27 20.03 -2.59
N ARG A 347 9.49 20.34 -3.88
CA ARG A 347 8.82 21.47 -4.54
C ARG A 347 7.35 21.18 -4.79
N VAL A 348 7.01 19.94 -5.17
CA VAL A 348 5.63 19.49 -5.31
C VAL A 348 4.89 19.61 -3.97
N GLU A 349 5.48 19.10 -2.89
CA GLU A 349 4.91 19.15 -1.54
C GLU A 349 4.75 20.58 -1.04
N GLN A 350 5.80 21.41 -1.15
CA GLN A 350 5.80 22.81 -0.68
C GLN A 350 4.70 23.66 -1.36
N THR A 351 4.35 23.35 -2.61
CA THR A 351 3.31 24.07 -3.36
C THR A 351 1.95 24.00 -2.68
N VAL A 352 1.62 22.88 -2.03
CA VAL A 352 0.29 22.64 -1.49
C VAL A 352 -0.04 23.55 -0.30
N PRO A 353 0.79 23.65 0.75
CA PRO A 353 0.55 24.57 1.84
C PRO A 353 0.94 26.02 1.51
N ALA A 354 2.01 26.25 0.74
CA ALA A 354 2.57 27.59 0.51
C ALA A 354 2.02 28.29 -0.74
N GLY A 355 1.38 27.54 -1.64
CA GLY A 355 0.82 28.04 -2.89
C GLY A 355 1.86 28.35 -3.96
N ARG A 356 1.36 28.69 -5.16
CA ARG A 356 2.18 29.02 -6.34
C ARG A 356 3.18 30.15 -6.10
N ALA A 357 2.77 31.20 -5.38
CA ALA A 357 3.60 32.38 -5.16
C ALA A 357 4.90 32.04 -4.41
N ALA A 358 4.87 31.07 -3.48
CA ALA A 358 6.05 30.65 -2.75
C ALA A 358 7.11 30.00 -3.67
N LEU A 359 6.71 29.26 -4.69
CA LEU A 359 7.64 28.71 -5.67
C LEU A 359 8.26 29.78 -6.56
N GLY A 360 7.48 30.80 -6.96
CA GLY A 360 7.98 31.91 -7.77
C GLY A 360 9.07 32.74 -7.09
N LEU A 361 9.22 32.61 -5.76
CA LEU A 361 10.22 33.32 -4.96
C LEU A 361 11.52 32.50 -4.76
N LEU A 362 11.58 31.24 -5.18
CA LEU A 362 12.74 30.37 -4.97
C LEU A 362 13.98 30.78 -5.76
N GLY A 363 13.83 31.58 -6.83
CA GLY A 363 14.93 32.03 -7.66
C GLY A 363 15.46 30.93 -8.59
N ASP A 364 16.79 30.91 -8.80
CA ASP A 364 17.44 29.99 -9.73
C ASP A 364 17.52 28.54 -9.19
N VAL A 365 16.93 27.60 -9.92
CA VAL A 365 16.94 26.15 -9.61
C VAL A 365 17.96 25.35 -10.45
N THR A 366 18.85 26.03 -11.19
CA THR A 366 19.81 25.39 -12.10
C THR A 366 20.75 24.40 -11.39
N ALA A 367 21.13 24.68 -10.13
CA ALA A 367 21.95 23.77 -9.34
C ALA A 367 21.20 22.45 -9.00
N GLU A 368 19.93 22.55 -8.58
CA GLU A 368 19.08 21.39 -8.29
C GLU A 368 18.82 20.56 -9.56
N ALA A 369 18.52 21.23 -10.67
CA ALA A 369 18.33 20.59 -11.98
C ALA A 369 19.59 19.85 -12.46
N ARG A 370 20.79 20.41 -12.23
CA ARG A 370 22.05 19.73 -12.55
C ARG A 370 22.29 18.47 -11.72
N ARG A 371 21.93 18.49 -10.43
CA ARG A 371 22.02 17.30 -9.55
C ARG A 371 21.07 16.20 -10.02
N LEU A 372 19.84 16.55 -10.38
CA LEU A 372 18.88 15.61 -10.96
C LEU A 372 19.41 14.96 -12.24
N ARG A 373 20.01 15.75 -13.15
CA ARG A 373 20.63 15.22 -14.38
C ARG A 373 21.80 14.28 -14.09
N HIS A 374 22.68 14.64 -13.16
CA HIS A 374 23.79 13.77 -12.75
C HIS A 374 23.32 12.46 -12.13
N GLY A 375 22.19 12.48 -11.41
CA GLY A 375 21.54 11.28 -10.89
C GLY A 375 20.71 10.50 -11.90
N GLY A 376 20.83 10.78 -13.20
CA GLY A 376 20.10 10.05 -14.26
C GLY A 376 18.62 10.41 -14.38
N LEU A 377 18.17 11.55 -13.84
CA LEU A 377 16.78 12.01 -13.85
C LEU A 377 16.59 13.30 -14.70
N PRO A 378 16.88 13.29 -16.01
CA PRO A 378 16.76 14.48 -16.85
C PRO A 378 15.31 14.98 -16.97
N THR A 379 14.33 14.08 -16.97
CA THR A 379 12.90 14.44 -16.98
C THR A 379 12.50 15.16 -15.69
N ALA A 380 12.98 14.68 -14.53
CA ALA A 380 12.76 15.37 -13.25
C ALA A 380 13.33 16.79 -13.27
N ALA A 381 14.54 16.96 -13.82
CA ALA A 381 15.19 18.27 -13.93
C ALA A 381 14.39 19.23 -14.83
N GLY A 382 13.86 18.74 -15.96
CA GLY A 382 12.99 19.50 -16.84
C GLY A 382 11.69 19.92 -16.16
N LEU A 383 11.04 18.99 -15.45
CA LEU A 383 9.81 19.26 -14.70
C LEU A 383 10.02 20.25 -13.55
N LEU A 384 11.13 20.15 -12.81
CA LEU A 384 11.50 21.11 -11.77
C LEU A 384 11.64 22.53 -12.35
N THR A 385 12.36 22.64 -13.46
CA THR A 385 12.61 23.93 -14.14
C THR A 385 11.30 24.53 -14.64
N ALA A 386 10.45 23.74 -15.31
CA ALA A 386 9.18 24.19 -15.86
C ALA A 386 8.15 24.56 -14.77
N LEU A 387 8.13 23.80 -13.66
CA LEU A 387 7.29 24.11 -12.50
C LEU A 387 7.67 25.46 -11.87
N CYS A 388 8.96 25.72 -11.67
CA CYS A 388 9.42 26.98 -11.08
C CYS A 388 9.21 28.16 -12.05
N ALA A 389 9.48 27.96 -13.34
CA ALA A 389 9.24 28.97 -14.37
C ALA A 389 7.75 29.36 -14.46
N SER A 390 6.84 28.38 -14.51
CA SER A 390 5.39 28.65 -14.54
C SER A 390 4.86 29.29 -13.25
N ALA A 391 5.53 29.08 -12.11
CA ALA A 391 5.20 29.78 -10.87
C ALA A 391 5.61 31.26 -10.89
N ALA A 392 6.76 31.57 -11.50
CA ALA A 392 7.32 32.92 -11.60
C ALA A 392 6.71 33.74 -12.75
N GLN A 393 6.16 33.09 -13.78
CA GLN A 393 5.62 33.75 -14.96
C GLN A 393 4.45 34.67 -14.58
N ARG A 394 4.66 35.97 -14.85
CA ARG A 394 3.62 36.98 -14.90
C ARG A 394 3.81 37.76 -16.18
N GLU A 395 2.97 37.49 -17.15
CA GLU A 395 2.98 38.22 -18.41
C GLU A 395 2.53 39.65 -18.18
N ARG A 396 2.98 40.54 -19.06
CA ARG A 396 2.55 41.93 -19.08
C ARG A 396 1.89 42.21 -20.42
N ASP A 397 0.82 42.99 -20.39
CA ASP A 397 0.23 43.52 -21.62
C ASP A 397 1.18 44.54 -22.29
N LEU A 398 0.80 45.01 -23.49
CA LEU A 398 1.55 46.03 -24.23
C LEU A 398 1.70 47.36 -23.46
N PHE A 399 0.93 47.55 -22.38
CA PHE A 399 0.99 48.71 -21.49
C PHE A 399 1.77 48.45 -20.19
N GLY A 400 2.43 47.30 -20.07
CA GLY A 400 3.26 46.93 -18.92
C GLY A 400 2.48 46.46 -17.68
N ARG A 401 1.15 46.31 -17.78
CA ARG A 401 0.27 45.84 -16.70
C ARG A 401 0.34 44.33 -16.61
N LEU A 402 0.33 43.79 -15.40
CA LEU A 402 0.38 42.35 -15.18
C LEU A 402 -0.93 41.69 -15.65
N LEU A 403 -0.81 40.71 -16.55
CA LEU A 403 -1.91 39.84 -16.94
C LEU A 403 -2.27 38.88 -15.80
N PRO A 404 -3.51 38.35 -15.78
CA PRO A 404 -3.88 37.25 -14.93
C PRO A 404 -2.88 36.11 -15.06
N ALA A 405 -2.60 35.46 -13.94
CA ALA A 405 -1.73 34.31 -13.92
C ALA A 405 -2.32 33.13 -14.70
N ASP A 406 -1.48 32.45 -15.48
CA ASP A 406 -1.82 31.15 -16.06
C ASP A 406 -1.84 30.07 -14.98
N THR A 407 -3.00 29.89 -14.35
CA THR A 407 -3.21 28.89 -13.30
C THR A 407 -3.30 27.47 -13.84
N ASP A 408 -3.75 27.32 -15.09
CA ASP A 408 -3.98 26.01 -15.71
C ASP A 408 -2.65 25.42 -16.19
N GLY A 409 -1.79 26.23 -16.80
CA GLY A 409 -0.41 25.85 -17.12
C GLY A 409 0.38 25.48 -15.87
N PHE A 410 0.30 26.27 -14.79
CA PHE A 410 0.94 25.92 -13.53
C PHE A 410 0.42 24.60 -12.94
N ALA A 411 -0.90 24.41 -12.91
CA ALA A 411 -1.52 23.17 -12.42
C ALA A 411 -1.08 21.95 -13.23
N THR A 412 -0.89 22.11 -14.55
CA THR A 412 -0.42 21.05 -15.45
C THR A 412 1.03 20.66 -15.15
N HIS A 413 1.93 21.63 -14.98
CA HIS A 413 3.33 21.36 -14.62
C HIS A 413 3.44 20.73 -13.23
N TRP A 414 2.66 21.22 -12.26
CA TRP A 414 2.62 20.63 -10.91
C TRP A 414 2.10 19.19 -10.93
N LEU A 415 1.02 18.93 -11.67
CA LEU A 415 0.47 17.58 -11.82
C LEU A 415 1.48 16.66 -12.51
N ALA A 416 2.15 17.11 -13.58
CA ALA A 416 3.16 16.34 -14.28
C ALA A 416 4.34 15.97 -13.37
N ALA A 417 4.83 16.93 -12.56
CA ALA A 417 5.85 16.69 -11.56
C ALA A 417 5.41 15.65 -10.52
N ALA A 418 4.21 15.82 -9.93
CA ALA A 418 3.67 14.89 -8.94
C ALA A 418 3.44 13.47 -9.52
N ARG A 419 2.98 13.36 -10.76
CA ARG A 419 2.79 12.08 -11.45
C ARG A 419 4.11 11.41 -11.81
N TYR A 420 5.09 12.18 -12.27
CA TYR A 420 6.43 11.68 -12.56
C TYR A 420 7.10 11.11 -11.30
N SER A 421 7.10 11.86 -10.19
CA SER A 421 7.69 11.36 -8.93
C SER A 421 7.04 10.06 -8.47
N ALA A 422 5.70 9.97 -8.52
CA ALA A 422 5.00 8.74 -8.19
C ALA A 422 5.36 7.57 -9.13
N ALA A 423 5.46 7.81 -10.44
CA ALA A 423 5.83 6.77 -11.41
C ALA A 423 7.27 6.29 -11.24
N VAL A 424 8.20 7.19 -10.90
CA VAL A 424 9.59 6.82 -10.56
C VAL A 424 9.62 6.01 -9.26
N ALA A 425 8.86 6.42 -8.23
CA ALA A 425 8.77 5.66 -6.98
C ALA A 425 8.20 4.25 -7.20
N GLU A 426 7.15 4.10 -8.01
CA GLU A 426 6.59 2.80 -8.41
C GLU A 426 7.61 1.95 -9.16
N SER A 427 8.38 2.54 -10.09
CA SER A 427 9.41 1.84 -10.87
C SER A 427 10.58 1.40 -10.01
N LEU A 428 11.05 2.26 -9.10
CA LEU A 428 12.11 1.93 -8.14
C LEU A 428 11.63 0.87 -7.16
N CYS A 429 10.37 0.94 -6.71
CA CYS A 429 9.76 -0.11 -5.89
C CYS A 429 9.79 -1.46 -6.62
N ALA A 430 9.31 -1.50 -7.87
CA ALA A 430 9.32 -2.72 -8.68
C ALA A 430 10.73 -3.30 -8.83
N ALA A 431 11.71 -2.45 -9.13
CA ALA A 431 13.11 -2.86 -9.25
C ALA A 431 13.69 -3.38 -7.93
N ALA A 432 13.30 -2.78 -6.80
CA ALA A 432 13.81 -3.17 -5.49
C ALA A 432 13.25 -4.51 -5.00
N TRP A 433 12.11 -4.96 -5.52
CA TRP A 433 11.56 -6.30 -5.31
C TRP A 433 12.05 -7.33 -6.34
N ALA A 434 12.75 -6.90 -7.39
CA ALA A 434 13.31 -7.82 -8.35
C ALA A 434 14.48 -8.61 -7.73
N PRO A 435 14.63 -9.91 -8.04
CA PRO A 435 15.74 -10.70 -7.54
C PRO A 435 17.05 -10.06 -8.01
N SER A 436 17.99 -9.85 -7.07
CA SER A 436 19.33 -9.38 -7.42
C SER A 436 20.01 -10.47 -8.28
N PRO A 437 20.58 -10.13 -9.46
CA PRO A 437 21.17 -11.11 -10.38
C PRO A 437 22.47 -11.79 -9.86
N GLY A 438 22.73 -11.77 -8.55
CA GLY A 438 23.94 -12.30 -7.92
C GLY A 438 23.77 -13.52 -7.02
N THR A 439 22.55 -13.95 -6.72
CA THR A 439 22.30 -15.11 -5.84
C THR A 439 21.87 -16.33 -6.64
N LEU A 440 22.68 -16.72 -7.62
CA LEU A 440 22.65 -18.09 -8.14
C LEU A 440 23.25 -19.00 -7.06
N THR A 441 22.42 -19.49 -6.15
CA THR A 441 22.78 -20.59 -5.25
C THR A 441 22.96 -21.87 -6.07
N GLY A 442 24.19 -22.40 -6.06
CA GLY A 442 24.48 -23.82 -6.27
C GLY A 442 24.74 -24.24 -7.71
N SER A 443 26.01 -24.16 -8.13
CA SER A 443 26.55 -25.06 -9.14
C SER A 443 26.46 -26.50 -8.61
N PRO A 444 25.84 -27.47 -9.31
CA PRO A 444 26.00 -28.86 -8.94
C PRO A 444 27.40 -29.29 -9.40
N THR A 445 28.32 -29.44 -8.45
CA THR A 445 29.61 -30.08 -8.71
C THR A 445 29.64 -31.44 -8.01
N ASP A 446 29.92 -32.45 -8.82
CA ASP A 446 30.39 -33.81 -8.53
C ASP A 446 29.45 -34.84 -7.91
N ALA A 447 29.00 -35.74 -8.79
CA ALA A 447 29.09 -37.18 -8.53
C ALA A 447 29.93 -37.83 -9.65
N ALA A 448 31.24 -37.85 -9.43
CA ALA A 448 32.14 -38.75 -10.14
C ALA A 448 31.87 -40.18 -9.64
N THR A 449 31.30 -41.03 -10.50
CA THR A 449 31.39 -42.49 -10.33
C THR A 449 32.41 -43.02 -11.33
N THR A 450 33.59 -43.31 -10.79
CA THR A 450 34.59 -44.20 -11.37
C THR A 450 33.98 -45.54 -11.76
N SER A 451 34.09 -45.92 -13.03
CA SER A 451 34.18 -47.33 -13.42
C SER A 451 35.33 -47.48 -14.41
N ARG A 452 36.38 -48.16 -13.94
CA ARG A 452 37.50 -48.66 -14.73
C ARG A 452 37.09 -49.97 -15.41
N LEU A 453 37.66 -50.17 -16.61
CA LEU A 453 38.01 -51.40 -17.33
C LEU A 453 37.46 -51.29 -18.77
N ALA A 454 38.14 -51.64 -19.86
CA ALA A 454 39.51 -51.93 -20.25
C ALA A 454 39.43 -52.43 -21.72
N GLY A 455 40.36 -52.03 -22.59
CA GLY A 455 40.56 -52.66 -23.92
C GLY A 455 39.50 -52.29 -24.96
N THR A 456 39.76 -52.09 -26.24
CA THR A 456 40.88 -52.35 -27.16
C THR A 456 40.61 -51.45 -28.38
N GLY A 457 41.58 -50.77 -28.97
CA GLY A 457 42.29 -51.31 -30.14
C GLY A 457 41.74 -50.81 -31.48
N SER A 458 42.54 -49.95 -32.14
CA SER A 458 42.78 -49.89 -33.60
C SER A 458 41.74 -49.31 -34.58
N ARG A 459 42.19 -48.24 -35.26
CA ARG A 459 42.06 -47.90 -36.70
C ARG A 459 40.73 -48.20 -37.42
N ARG A 460 40.04 -47.15 -37.86
CA ARG A 460 40.16 -46.55 -39.20
C ARG A 460 39.40 -45.23 -39.26
#